data_AF-A0AAU7CU25-F1
#
_entry.id   AF-A0AAU7CU25-F1
#
_cell.length_a   1.000
_cell.length_b   1.000
_cell.length_c   1.000
_cell.angle_alpha   90.00
_cell.angle_beta   90.00
_cell.angle_gamma   90.00
#
_symmetry.space_group_name_H-M   'P 1'
#
loop_
_entity.id
_entity.type
_entity.pdbx_description
1 polymer ?
#
loop_
_entity_poly.entity_id
_entity_poly.type
_entity_poly.pdbx_seq_one_letter_code
_entity_poly.pdbx_strand_id
1 'polypeptide(L)' 'MKSATHLLVLVGAKSNTSKWMHWEIARSKEPDVRLKLTAVKLAQNNVTPEGLLNVGTSWATSFERDRIVEALRNAKIGY' A
#
# COMPACT_ATOMS: atom_id res chain seq x y z
N MET A 1 8.55 9.25 -6.42
CA MET A 1 7.67 8.21 -7.00
C MET A 1 8.12 7.72 -8.37
N LYS A 2 8.39 8.58 -9.35
CA LYS A 2 8.65 8.17 -10.75
C LYS A 2 9.80 7.19 -10.99
N SER A 3 10.77 7.09 -10.08
CA SER A 3 11.87 6.12 -10.13
C SER A 3 11.66 4.90 -9.23
N ALA A 4 10.58 4.87 -8.44
CA ALA A 4 10.29 3.76 -7.55
C ALA A 4 9.63 2.61 -8.32
N THR A 5 9.70 1.41 -7.76
CA THR A 5 9.01 0.22 -8.29
C THR A 5 7.82 -0.20 -7.42
N HIS A 6 7.85 0.16 -6.14
CA HIS A 6 6.85 -0.19 -5.13
C HIS A 6 6.46 1.04 -4.32
N LEU A 7 5.21 1.06 -3.87
CA LEU A 7 4.73 1.95 -2.82
C LEU A 7 4.44 1.11 -1.57
N LEU A 8 5.12 1.42 -0.46
CA LEU A 8 4.86 0.81 0.84
C LEU A 8 3.99 1.74 1.68
N VAL A 9 2.78 1.30 2.01
CA VAL A 9 1.81 2.07 2.81
C VAL A 9 1.71 1.51 4.22
N LEU A 10 2.01 2.36 5.21
CA LEU A 10 1.82 2.02 6.63
C LEU A 10 0.43 2.45 7.09
N VAL A 11 -0.43 1.48 7.43
CA VAL A 11 -1.82 1.71 7.81
C VAL A 11 -1.92 1.73 9.34
N GLY A 12 -1.98 2.95 9.88
CA GLY A 12 -2.28 3.26 11.27
C GLY A 12 -3.76 3.56 11.50
N ALA A 13 -4.13 3.82 12.75
CA ALA A 13 -5.53 3.99 13.18
C ALA A 13 -6.26 5.17 12.49
N LYS A 14 -5.54 6.24 12.12
CA LYS A 14 -6.09 7.43 11.44
C LYS A 14 -5.64 7.56 9.99
N SER A 15 -4.91 6.57 9.47
CA SER A 15 -4.36 6.63 8.11
C SER A 15 -5.46 6.66 7.05
N ASN A 16 -6.60 6.01 7.31
CA ASN A 16 -7.75 5.97 6.39
C ASN A 16 -8.47 7.32 6.20
N THR A 17 -8.30 8.30 7.10
CA THR A 17 -8.95 9.62 6.96
C THR A 17 -8.03 10.67 6.33
N SER A 18 -6.74 10.33 6.14
CA SER A 18 -5.77 11.25 5.58
C SER A 18 -5.99 11.46 4.08
N LYS A 19 -6.46 12.65 3.70
CA LYS A 19 -6.60 13.05 2.28
C LYS A 19 -5.29 12.90 1.51
N TRP A 20 -4.16 13.19 2.15
CA TRP A 20 -2.84 13.02 1.54
C TRP A 20 -2.56 11.55 1.20
N MET A 21 -2.87 10.62 2.10
CA MET A 21 -2.67 9.19 1.85
C MET A 21 -3.53 8.70 0.68
N HIS A 22 -4.80 9.12 0.62
CA HIS A 22 -5.67 8.80 -0.51
C HIS A 22 -5.13 9.35 -1.83
N TRP A 23 -4.68 10.61 -1.83
CA TRP A 23 -4.07 11.21 -3.01
C TRP A 23 -2.80 10.47 -3.44
N GLU A 24 -1.96 10.08 -2.49
CA GLU A 24 -0.69 9.41 -2.76
C GLU A 24 -0.91 8.00 -3.35
N ILE A 25 -1.90 7.26 -2.81
CA ILE A 25 -2.33 5.97 -3.36
C ILE A 25 -2.90 6.17 -4.77
N ALA A 26 -3.78 7.15 -4.99
CA ALA A 26 -4.33 7.42 -6.31
C ALA A 26 -3.23 7.78 -7.32
N ARG A 27 -2.31 8.69 -6.95
CA ARG A 27 -1.21 9.12 -7.80
C ARG A 27 -0.26 7.98 -8.17
N SER A 28 -0.06 7.03 -7.26
CA SER A 28 0.79 5.87 -7.53
C SER A 28 0.22 4.91 -8.58
N LYS A 29 -1.09 4.99 -8.84
CA LYS A 29 -1.79 4.19 -9.85
C LYS A 29 -1.83 4.84 -11.22
N GLU A 30 -1.48 6.12 -11.32
CA GLU A 30 -1.52 6.83 -12.59
C GLU A 30 -0.59 6.16 -13.63
N PRO A 31 -0.95 6.20 -14.93
CA PRO A 31 -0.19 5.53 -15.98
C PRO A 31 1.29 5.94 -16.07
N ASP A 32 1.62 7.16 -15.64
CA ASP A 32 3.00 7.69 -15.65
C ASP A 32 3.86 7.19 -14.47
N VAL A 33 3.24 6.53 -13.48
CA VAL A 33 3.89 6.09 -12.23
C VAL A 33 3.75 4.58 -12.02
N ARG A 34 2.51 4.07 -12.09
CA ARG A 34 2.13 2.65 -12.11
C ARG A 34 2.97 1.74 -11.17
N LEU A 35 2.85 1.96 -9.87
CA LEU A 35 3.63 1.27 -8.84
C LEU A 35 2.95 0.01 -8.30
N LYS A 36 3.75 -0.97 -7.88
CA LYS A 36 3.25 -2.11 -7.11
C LYS A 36 2.90 -1.66 -5.70
N LEU A 37 1.68 -1.96 -5.25
CA LEU A 37 1.19 -1.52 -3.95
C LEU A 37 1.44 -2.59 -2.89
N THR A 38 2.07 -2.20 -1.79
CA THR A 38 2.27 -3.03 -0.60
C THR A 38 1.78 -2.27 0.61
N ALA A 39 1.08 -2.94 1.51
CA ALA A 39 0.54 -2.31 2.71
C ALA A 39 0.83 -3.13 3.97
N VAL A 40 1.13 -2.43 5.06
CA VAL A 40 1.39 -3.03 6.38
C VAL A 40 0.40 -2.45 7.37
N LYS A 41 -0.39 -3.30 8.00
CA LYS A 41 -1.28 -2.88 9.08
C LYS A 41 -0.52 -2.88 10.40
N LEU A 42 -0.44 -1.73 11.06
CA LEU A 42 0.17 -1.63 12.40
C LEU A 42 -0.68 -2.32 13.47
N ALA A 43 -2.00 -2.33 13.28
CA ALA A 43 -2.94 -3.13 14.06
C ALA A 43 -3.97 -3.75 13.10
N GLN A 44 -4.37 -4.99 13.33
CA GLN A 44 -5.26 -5.73 12.41
C GLN A 44 -6.63 -5.06 12.24
N ASN A 45 -7.12 -4.39 13.29
CA ASN A 45 -8.38 -3.65 13.32
C ASN A 45 -8.31 -2.28 12.64
N ASN A 46 -7.14 -1.83 12.16
CA ASN A 46 -7.04 -0.56 11.45
C ASN A 46 -7.84 -0.61 10.14
N VAL A 47 -8.64 0.42 9.94
CA VAL A 47 -9.47 0.57 8.75
C VAL A 47 -8.56 0.72 7.53
N THR A 48 -8.88 -0.04 6.50
CA THR A 48 -8.13 -0.04 5.24
C THR A 48 -8.55 1.14 4.37
N PRO A 49 -7.61 1.96 3.87
CA PRO A 49 -7.90 2.97 2.86
C PRO A 49 -8.52 2.31 1.62
N GLU A 50 -9.62 2.88 1.11
CA GLU A 50 -10.36 2.33 -0.03
C GLU A 50 -9.48 2.15 -1.27
N GLY A 51 -8.53 3.07 -1.48
CA GLY A 51 -7.57 3.00 -2.59
C GLY A 51 -6.66 1.77 -2.59
N LEU A 52 -6.59 0.99 -1.50
CA LEU A 52 -5.79 -0.25 -1.46
C LEU A 52 -6.62 -1.51 -1.70
N LEU A 53 -7.95 -1.40 -1.74
CA LEU A 53 -8.86 -2.50 -2.00
C LEU A 53 -8.92 -2.82 -3.49
N ASN A 54 -9.04 -4.10 -3.84
CA ASN A 54 -9.26 -4.61 -5.21
C ASN A 54 -8.23 -4.20 -6.28
N VAL A 55 -7.00 -3.83 -5.89
CA VAL A 55 -5.95 -3.37 -6.82
C VAL A 55 -4.68 -4.23 -6.82
N GLY A 56 -4.76 -5.45 -6.30
CA GLY A 56 -3.61 -6.37 -6.22
C GLY A 56 -2.59 -6.03 -5.13
N THR A 57 -2.97 -5.16 -4.18
CA THR A 57 -2.14 -4.82 -3.01
C THR A 57 -1.77 -6.06 -2.22
N SER A 58 -0.47 -6.23 -1.95
CA SER A 58 0.02 -7.27 -1.05
C SER A 58 0.08 -6.75 0.39
N TRP A 59 -0.35 -7.58 1.34
CA TRP A 59 -0.53 -7.19 2.74
C TRP A 59 0.47 -7.91 3.64
N ALA A 60 1.19 -7.16 4.46
CA ALA A 60 1.93 -7.70 5.60
C ALA A 60 1.06 -7.61 6.86
N THR A 61 0.91 -8.73 7.55
CA THR A 61 0.09 -8.88 8.77
C THR A 61 0.82 -8.48 10.05
N SER A 62 2.15 -8.32 10.00
CA SER A 62 3.00 -7.86 11.10
C SER A 62 4.05 -6.87 10.60
N PHE A 63 4.51 -5.98 11.48
CA PHE A 63 5.62 -5.05 11.21
C PHE A 63 6.97 -5.76 11.43
N GLU A 64 7.18 -6.85 10.69
CA GLU A 64 8.42 -7.63 10.70
C GLU A 64 9.10 -7.52 9.34
N ARG A 65 10.43 -7.40 9.33
CA ARG A 65 11.23 -7.22 8.10
C ARG A 65 10.89 -8.29 7.05
N ASP A 66 10.88 -9.55 7.45
CA ASP A 66 10.72 -10.66 6.51
C ASP A 66 9.33 -10.66 5.88
N ARG A 67 8.29 -10.33 6.66
CA ARG A 67 6.92 -10.18 6.17
C ARG A 67 6.77 -9.01 5.21
N ILE A 68 7.47 -7.90 5.45
CA ILE A 68 7.48 -6.75 4.54
C ILE A 68 8.17 -7.12 3.22
N VAL A 69 9.30 -7.82 3.28
CA VAL A 69 10.03 -8.27 2.07
C VAL A 69 9.19 -9.27 1.26
N GLU A 70 8.53 -10.21 1.94
CA GLU A 70 7.59 -11.14 1.32
C GLU A 70 6.42 -10.39 0.66
N ALA A 71 5.84 -9.42 1.36
CA ALA A 71 4.74 -8.63 0.83
C ALA A 71 5.16 -7.82 -0.41
N LEU A 72 6.35 -7.20 -0.40
CA LEU A 72 6.92 -6.50 -1.56
C LEU A 72 7.10 -7.43 -2.77
N ARG A 73 7.59 -8.65 -2.56
CA ARG A 73 7.76 -9.65 -3.64
C ARG A 73 6.42 -10.10 -4.23
N ASN A 74 5.40 -10.25 -3.38
CA ASN A 74 4.07 -10.71 -3.77
C ASN A 74 3.19 -9.60 -4.39
N ALA A 75 3.56 -8.33 -4.21
CA ALA A 75 2.81 -7.19 -4.75
C ALA A 75 2.76 -7.24 -6.29
N LYS A 76 1.54 -7.11 -6.81
CA LYS A 76 1.27 -7.11 -8.26
C LYS A 76 0.46 -5.88 -8.62
N ILE A 77 0.57 -5.45 -9.87
CA ILE A 77 -0.28 -4.38 -10.40
C ILE A 77 -1.58 -5.07 -10.85
N GLY A 78 -2.65 -4.89 -10.08
CA GLY A 78 -3.98 -5.46 -10.35
C GLY A 78 -4.97 -4.46 -10.95
N TYR A 79 -4.47 -3.35 -11.51
CA TYR A 79 -5.24 -2.23 -12.05
C TYR A 79 -4.62 -1.66 -13.33
#